data_AF-A0A418YNC1-F1
#
_entry.id   AF-A0A418YNC1-F1
#
_cell.length_a   1.000
_cell.length_b   1.000
_cell.length_c   1.000
_cell.angle_alpha   90.00
_cell.angle_beta   90.00
_cell.angle_gamma   90.00
#
_symmetry.space_group_name_H-M   'P 1'
#
loop_
_entity.id
_entity.type
_entity.pdbx_description
1 polymer ?
#
loop_
_entity_poly.entity_id
_entity_poly.type
_entity_poly.pdbx_seq_one_letter_code
_entity_poly.pdbx_strand_id
1 'polypeptide(L)' 'MVEEKRKGQEPEADQWPAATGGVYEQAAPASNAPPSEKERTMIATARVRADRDRAELRATGHGYHQGEEDF' A
#
# COMPACT_ATOMS: atom_id res chain seq x y z
N MET A 1 18.71 19.30 35.64
CA MET A 1 17.85 18.34 36.38
C MET A 1 17.61 17.19 35.42
N VAL A 2 18.00 15.98 35.79
CA VAL A 2 17.88 14.79 34.93
C VAL A 2 16.61 14.06 35.38
N GLU A 3 15.61 13.94 34.49
CA GLU A 3 14.38 13.22 34.81
C GLU A 3 14.69 11.74 35.05
N GLU A 4 14.31 11.27 36.23
CA GLU A 4 14.41 9.88 36.65
C GLU A 4 13.41 9.04 35.85
N LYS A 5 13.90 8.02 35.12
CA LYS A 5 13.04 7.13 34.33
C LYS A 5 12.15 6.31 35.27
N ARG A 6 10.83 6.40 35.09
CA ARG A 6 9.85 5.65 35.88
C ARG A 6 10.05 4.14 35.70
N LYS A 7 10.12 3.42 36.82
CA LYS A 7 10.24 1.96 36.86
C LYS A 7 8.98 1.33 36.24
N GLY A 8 9.14 0.54 35.17
CA GLY A 8 8.04 -0.12 34.45
C GLY A 8 7.91 0.24 32.96
N GLN A 9 8.72 1.17 32.44
CA GLN A 9 8.88 1.40 30.99
C GLN A 9 10.03 0.56 30.41
N GLU A 10 10.06 -0.73 30.71
CA GLU A 10 10.72 -1.63 29.78
C GLU A 10 9.72 -1.88 28.67
N PRO A 11 10.04 -1.59 27.39
CA PRO A 11 9.27 -2.18 26.32
C PRO A 11 9.47 -3.68 26.51
N GLU A 12 8.45 -4.36 27.04
CA GLU A 12 8.34 -5.80 26.92
C GLU A 12 8.52 -6.03 25.42
N ALA A 13 9.71 -6.53 25.06
CA ALA A 13 10.01 -6.85 23.69
C ALA A 13 8.97 -7.89 23.35
N ASP A 14 7.94 -7.43 22.67
CA ASP A 14 6.88 -8.22 22.11
C ASP A 14 7.60 -9.06 21.06
N GLN A 15 8.23 -10.13 21.53
CA GLN A 15 8.92 -11.13 20.75
C GLN A 15 7.83 -11.98 20.12
N TRP A 16 7.00 -11.34 19.29
CA TRP A 16 6.29 -12.04 18.27
C TRP A 16 7.39 -12.69 17.43
N PRO A 17 7.51 -14.03 17.41
CA PRO A 17 8.44 -14.66 16.50
C PRO A 17 8.11 -14.09 15.13
N ALA A 18 9.12 -13.50 14.48
CA ALA A 18 8.96 -12.94 13.13
C ALA A 18 8.35 -14.05 12.29
N ALA A 19 7.05 -13.94 11.99
CA ALA A 19 6.35 -14.94 11.21
C ALA A 19 7.02 -14.91 9.84
N THR A 20 7.89 -15.89 9.58
CA THR A 20 8.39 -16.20 8.26
C THR A 20 7.20 -16.63 7.42
N GLY A 21 6.54 -15.64 6.82
CA GLY A 21 5.31 -15.75 6.06
C GLY A 21 4.13 -16.17 6.92
N GLY A 22 3.25 -15.23 7.25
CA GLY A 22 1.97 -15.57 7.87
C GLY A 22 1.22 -16.60 7.03
N VAL A 23 0.41 -17.44 7.66
CA VAL A 23 -0.47 -18.43 6.99
C VAL A 23 -1.29 -17.81 5.85
N TYR A 24 -1.53 -16.50 5.93
CA TYR A 24 -2.13 -15.67 4.89
C TYR A 24 -1.36 -15.65 3.56
N GLU A 25 -0.02 -15.64 3.59
CA GLU A 25 0.83 -15.66 2.38
C GLU A 25 0.80 -17.01 1.66
N GLN A 26 0.53 -18.12 2.38
CA GLN A 26 0.38 -19.45 1.78
C GLN A 26 -1.03 -19.73 1.26
N ALA A 27 -2.00 -18.85 1.52
CA ALA A 27 -3.42 -19.12 1.26
C ALA A 27 -3.88 -18.80 -0.18
N ALA A 28 -3.07 -18.08 -0.97
CA ALA A 28 -3.40 -17.78 -2.36
C ALA A 28 -2.56 -18.66 -3.30
N PRO A 29 -3.18 -19.43 -4.22
CA PRO A 29 -2.43 -20.06 -5.29
C PRO A 29 -1.78 -18.95 -6.12
N ALA A 30 -0.44 -18.87 -6.06
CA ALA A 30 0.32 -17.96 -6.88
C ALA A 30 0.18 -18.38 -8.36
N SER A 31 -0.63 -17.65 -9.12
CA SER A 31 -0.69 -17.84 -10.57
C SER A 31 0.42 -17.03 -11.21
N ASN A 32 1.46 -17.71 -11.70
CA ASN A 32 2.50 -17.12 -12.53
C ASN A 32 2.15 -17.17 -14.03
N ALA A 33 0.93 -17.61 -14.38
CA ALA A 33 0.52 -17.70 -15.76
C ALA A 33 0.40 -16.30 -16.37
N PRO A 34 0.96 -16.06 -17.58
CA PRO A 34 0.76 -14.79 -18.25
C PRO A 34 -0.74 -14.62 -18.58
N PRO A 35 -1.27 -13.38 -18.54
CA PRO A 35 -2.67 -13.14 -18.89
C PRO A 35 -2.99 -13.63 -20.29
N SER A 36 -4.17 -14.21 -20.46
CA SER A 36 -4.77 -14.56 -21.74
C SER A 36 -5.02 -13.31 -22.60
N GLU A 37 -5.24 -13.50 -23.90
CA GLU A 37 -5.52 -12.39 -24.83
C GLU A 37 -6.76 -11.56 -24.42
N LYS A 38 -7.80 -12.25 -23.93
CA LYS A 38 -9.01 -11.61 -23.40
C LYS A 38 -8.68 -10.74 -22.18
N GLU A 39 -7.89 -11.26 -21.25
CA GLU A 39 -7.47 -10.52 -20.05
C GLU A 39 -6.60 -9.32 -20.41
N ARG A 40 -5.66 -9.48 -21.34
CA ARG A 40 -4.83 -8.35 -21.84
C ARG A 40 -5.70 -7.23 -22.42
N THR A 41 -6.71 -7.58 -23.21
CA THR A 41 -7.64 -6.61 -23.78
C THR A 41 -8.44 -5.88 -22.70
N MET A 42 -8.93 -6.60 -21.69
CA MET A 42 -9.62 -5.99 -20.56
C MET A 42 -8.71 -5.04 -19.78
N ILE A 43 -7.47 -5.45 -19.49
CA ILE A 43 -6.47 -4.64 -18.80
C ILE A 43 -6.14 -3.37 -19.59
N ALA A 44 -5.92 -3.50 -20.91
CA ALA A 44 -5.64 -2.35 -21.76
C ALA A 44 -6.80 -1.34 -21.77
N THR A 45 -8.03 -1.84 -21.89
CA THR A 45 -9.25 -1.00 -21.85
C THR A 45 -9.39 -0.28 -20.50
N ALA A 46 -9.16 -0.98 -19.40
CA ALA A 46 -9.22 -0.40 -18.06
C ALA A 46 -8.16 0.70 -17.86
N ARG A 47 -6.94 0.49 -18.36
CA ARG A 47 -5.86 1.49 -18.30
C ARG A 47 -6.23 2.78 -19.06
N VAL A 48 -6.77 2.66 -20.27
CA VAL A 48 -7.21 3.82 -21.06
C VAL A 48 -8.28 4.63 -20.33
N ARG A 49 -9.24 3.96 -19.67
CA ARG A 49 -10.26 4.64 -18.86
C ARG A 49 -9.63 5.34 -17.66
N ALA A 50 -8.78 4.66 -16.91
CA ALA A 50 -8.10 5.24 -15.75
C ALA A 50 -7.23 6.46 -16.12
N ASP A 51 -6.53 6.41 -17.26
CA ASP A 51 -5.72 7.53 -17.74
C ASP A 51 -6.58 8.73 -18.11
N ARG A 52 -7.75 8.50 -18.73
CA ARG A 52 -8.72 9.55 -19.02
C ARG A 52 -9.28 10.16 -17.74
N ASP A 53 -9.72 9.32 -16.80
CA ASP A 53 -10.27 9.78 -15.51
C ASP A 53 -9.21 10.58 -14.74
N ARG A 54 -7.96 10.13 -14.75
CA ARG A 54 -6.83 10.87 -14.14
C ARG A 54 -6.60 12.22 -14.81
N ALA A 55 -6.73 12.31 -16.12
CA ALA A 55 -6.62 13.57 -16.85
C ALA A 55 -7.76 14.54 -16.50
N GLU A 56 -9.00 14.03 -16.43
CA GLU A 56 -10.18 14.80 -16.00
C GLU A 56 -10.03 15.32 -14.56
N LEU A 57 -9.58 14.47 -13.64
CA LEU A 57 -9.32 14.85 -12.25
C LEU A 57 -8.24 15.94 -12.16
N ARG A 58 -7.13 15.79 -12.89
CA ARG A 58 -6.09 16.84 -12.95
C ARG A 58 -6.61 18.16 -13.54
N ALA A 59 -7.46 18.10 -14.55
CA ALA A 59 -8.05 19.29 -15.16
C ALA A 59 -8.98 20.04 -14.18
N THR A 60 -9.62 19.32 -13.26
CA THR A 60 -10.46 19.91 -12.20
C THR A 60 -9.67 20.30 -10.94
N GLY A 61 -8.33 20.27 -10.99
CA GLY A 61 -7.46 20.65 -9.87
C GLY A 61 -7.24 19.54 -8.83
N HIS A 62 -7.86 18.36 -9.00
CA HIS A 62 -7.62 17.21 -8.12
C HIS A 62 -6.26 16.58 -8.45
N GLY A 63 -5.29 16.73 -7.55
CA GLY A 63 -3.94 16.16 -7.68
C GLY A 63 -2.79 17.16 -7.62
N TYR A 64 -3.07 18.46 -7.44
CA TYR A 64 -2.07 19.50 -7.16
C TYR A 64 -1.84 19.74 -5.65
N HIS A 65 -2.33 18.85 -4.78
CA HIS A 65 -1.98 18.89 -3.37
C HIS A 65 -0.51 18.46 -3.22
N GLN A 66 0.42 19.40 -3.46
CA GLN A 66 1.70 19.35 -2.78
C GLN A 66 1.34 19.59 -1.31
N GLY A 67 1.45 18.55 -0.49
CA GLY A 67 1.21 18.67 0.94
C GLY A 67 2.23 19.64 1.55
N GLU A 68 1.90 20.92 1.57
CA GLU A 68 2.28 21.81 2.66
C GLU A 68 1.16 21.71 3.70
N GLU A 69 1.07 20.55 4.35
CA GLU A 69 0.57 20.53 5.73
C GLU A 69 1.79 20.89 6.58
N ASP A 70 1.99 22.19 6.76
CA ASP A 70 2.88 22.68 7.81
C ASP A 70 2.30 22.26 9.17
N PHE A 71 3.15 21.58 9.94
CA PHE A 71 3.06 21.17 11.35
C PHE A 71 2.03 21.87 12.24
#